data_AF-A0A5J5TCV4-F1
#
_entry.id   AF-A0A5J5TCV4-F1
#
_cell.length_a   1.000
_cell.length_b   1.000
_cell.length_c   1.000
_cell.angle_alpha   90.00
_cell.angle_beta   90.00
_cell.angle_gamma   90.00
#
_symmetry.space_group_name_H-M   'P 1'
#
loop_
_entity.id
_entity.type
_entity.pdbx_description
1 polymer ?
#
loop_
_entity_poly.entity_id
_entity_poly.type
_entity_poly.pdbx_seq_one_letter_code
_entity_poly.pdbx_strand_id
1 'polypeptide(L)'
;MAAIIGISYEYKAVNLSKGEQFTPEFEKLNPLHFVPVLDDGDVVVSDSYAILLVASIVTSSIQPLHMLSNLKYLVQKVGPQESLLFAQTNVEKGFNALEKLLKDINGKYASGDEVYMADVFMAPQIAVAMQRFKIDMIN
;
A
#
# COMPACT_ATOMS: atom_id res chain seq x y z
N MET A 1 -9.39 -5.81 -9.56
CA MET A 1 -9.76 -4.61 -8.77
C MET A 1 -10.63 -3.66 -9.60
N ALA A 2 -10.15 -3.08 -10.71
CA ALA A 2 -10.91 -2.14 -11.57
C ALA A 2 -12.29 -2.67 -12.03
N ALA A 3 -12.37 -3.90 -12.54
CA ALA A 3 -13.64 -4.54 -12.92
C ALA A 3 -14.61 -4.76 -11.73
N ILE A 4 -14.09 -4.91 -10.51
CA ILE A 4 -14.89 -5.14 -9.30
C ILE A 4 -15.46 -3.81 -8.77
N ILE A 5 -14.76 -2.69 -8.99
CA ILE A 5 -15.19 -1.35 -8.58
C ILE A 5 -15.92 -0.58 -9.70
N GLY A 6 -16.17 -1.23 -10.84
CA GLY A 6 -16.94 -0.66 -11.95
C GLY A 6 -16.21 0.43 -12.75
N ILE A 7 -14.89 0.51 -12.65
CA ILE A 7 -14.09 1.47 -13.43
C ILE A 7 -13.74 0.85 -14.79
N SER A 8 -14.10 1.56 -15.86
CA SER A 8 -13.70 1.21 -17.23
C SER A 8 -12.20 1.41 -17.40
N TYR A 9 -11.52 0.42 -18.00
CA TYR A 9 -10.09 0.50 -18.31
C TYR A 9 -9.79 -0.19 -19.64
N GLU A 10 -8.74 0.26 -20.31
CA GLU A 10 -8.18 -0.42 -21.47
C GLU A 10 -7.09 -1.40 -20.99
N TYR A 11 -7.19 -2.67 -21.36
CA TYR A 11 -6.14 -3.65 -21.07
C TYR A 11 -5.14 -3.70 -22.22
N LYS A 12 -3.89 -3.31 -21.96
CA LYS A 12 -2.76 -3.50 -22.88
C LYS A 12 -1.86 -4.62 -22.37
N ALA A 13 -1.75 -5.70 -23.15
CA ALA A 13 -0.89 -6.84 -22.81
C ALA A 13 0.58 -6.50 -23.11
N VAL A 14 1.49 -6.94 -22.24
CA VAL A 14 2.95 -6.83 -22.44
C VAL A 14 3.54 -8.24 -22.39
N ASN A 15 4.19 -8.66 -23.48
CA ASN A 15 4.77 -9.99 -23.61
C ASN A 15 6.16 -10.06 -22.99
N LEU A 16 6.22 -10.59 -21.77
CA LEU A 16 7.46 -10.71 -21.00
C LEU A 16 8.48 -11.66 -21.61
N SER A 17 8.03 -12.72 -22.29
CA SER A 17 8.91 -13.69 -22.94
C SER A 17 9.61 -13.12 -24.17
N LYS A 18 9.02 -12.10 -24.81
CA LYS A 18 9.62 -11.34 -25.91
C LYS A 18 10.42 -10.13 -25.43
N GLY A 19 10.42 -9.85 -24.11
CA GLY A 19 11.12 -8.71 -23.54
C GLY A 19 10.47 -7.35 -23.83
N GLU A 20 9.15 -7.31 -24.10
CA GLU A 20 8.46 -6.07 -24.45
C GLU A 20 8.54 -4.99 -23.35
N GLN A 21 8.72 -5.40 -22.09
CA GLN A 21 8.96 -4.51 -20.95
C GLN A 21 10.30 -3.75 -21.02
N PHE A 22 11.25 -4.20 -21.84
CA PHE A 22 12.54 -3.54 -22.05
C PHE A 22 12.55 -2.63 -23.28
N THR A 23 11.38 -2.41 -23.91
CA THR A 23 11.29 -1.50 -25.04
C THR A 23 11.40 -0.03 -24.58
N PRO A 24 11.92 0.88 -25.42
CA PRO A 24 11.94 2.30 -25.11
C PRO A 24 10.55 2.91 -24.89
N GLU A 25 9.51 2.29 -25.45
CA GLU A 25 8.12 2.71 -25.22
C GLU A 25 7.65 2.33 -23.81
N PHE A 26 7.94 1.12 -23.35
CA PHE A 26 7.62 0.70 -21.99
C PHE A 26 8.49 1.40 -20.93
N GLU A 27 9.76 1.69 -21.23
CA GLU A 27 10.67 2.40 -20.33
C GLU A 27 10.15 3.80 -19.96
N LYS A 28 9.46 4.47 -20.90
CA LYS A 28 8.79 5.75 -20.61
C LYS A 28 7.63 5.61 -19.61
N LEU A 29 7.01 4.44 -19.55
CA LEU A 29 5.93 4.14 -18.62
C LEU A 29 6.47 3.66 -17.28
N ASN A 30 7.53 2.85 -17.29
CA ASN A 30 8.19 2.34 -16.10
C ASN A 30 9.69 2.13 -16.37
N PRO A 31 10.58 2.98 -15.84
CA PRO A 31 12.02 2.81 -16.00
C PRO A 31 12.55 1.56 -15.28
N LEU A 32 11.75 0.94 -14.39
CA LEU A 32 12.09 -0.32 -13.71
C LEU A 32 11.71 -1.56 -14.52
N HIS A 33 11.05 -1.41 -15.68
CA HIS A 33 10.67 -2.50 -16.58
C HIS A 33 9.78 -3.59 -15.96
N PHE A 34 8.98 -3.24 -14.94
CA PHE A 34 8.03 -4.17 -14.30
C PHE A 34 6.59 -3.92 -14.73
N VAL A 35 5.82 -5.00 -14.84
CA VAL A 35 4.36 -4.98 -15.05
C VAL A 35 3.63 -5.45 -13.78
N PRO A 36 2.36 -5.06 -13.54
CA PRO A 36 1.56 -4.07 -14.28
C PRO A 36 2.01 -2.60 -14.13
N VAL A 37 1.57 -1.78 -15.07
CA VAL A 37 1.56 -0.31 -15.05
C VAL A 37 0.13 0.16 -15.29
N LEU A 38 -0.34 1.16 -14.55
CA LEU A 38 -1.60 1.86 -14.80
C LEU A 38 -1.30 3.24 -15.38
N ASP A 39 -1.87 3.54 -16.53
CA ASP A 39 -1.76 4.83 -17.20
C ASP A 39 -3.14 5.50 -17.19
N ASP A 40 -3.25 6.66 -16.53
CA ASP A 40 -4.45 7.50 -16.48
C ASP A 40 -4.25 8.82 -17.25
N GLY A 41 -3.32 8.83 -18.21
CA GLY A 41 -2.98 9.98 -19.05
C GLY A 41 -2.06 10.98 -18.36
N ASP A 42 -2.58 11.69 -17.35
CA ASP A 42 -1.80 12.69 -16.60
C ASP A 42 -0.88 12.03 -15.56
N VAL A 43 -1.19 10.80 -15.16
CA VAL A 43 -0.49 10.05 -14.13
C VAL A 43 -0.23 8.63 -14.60
N VAL A 44 1.03 8.23 -14.56
CA VAL A 44 1.45 6.83 -14.76
C VAL A 44 1.88 6.26 -13.42
N VAL A 45 1.30 5.12 -13.06
CA VAL A 45 1.57 4.39 -11.82
C VAL A 45 2.22 3.06 -12.17
N SER A 46 3.50 2.95 -11.88
CA SER A 46 4.31 1.78 -12.23
C SER A 46 5.12 1.29 -11.04
N ASP A 47 4.60 0.35 -10.25
CA ASP A 47 5.44 -0.33 -9.23
C ASP A 47 4.77 -1.60 -8.68
N SER A 48 4.84 -2.68 -9.43
CA SER A 48 3.86 -3.77 -9.26
C SER A 48 4.02 -4.64 -8.03
N TYR A 49 5.24 -4.92 -7.57
CA TYR A 49 5.41 -5.89 -6.47
C TYR A 49 5.39 -5.23 -5.09
N ALA A 50 6.13 -4.14 -4.91
CA ALA A 50 6.17 -3.40 -3.65
C ALA A 50 4.81 -2.78 -3.33
N ILE A 51 4.11 -2.16 -4.28
CA ILE A 51 2.76 -1.61 -4.06
C ILE A 51 1.75 -2.72 -3.77
N LEU A 52 1.77 -3.87 -4.46
CA LEU A 52 0.83 -4.95 -4.16
C LEU A 52 1.04 -5.52 -2.76
N LEU A 53 2.29 -5.64 -2.31
CA LEU A 53 2.61 -6.10 -0.96
C LEU A 53 2.22 -5.05 0.08
N VAL A 54 2.56 -3.77 -0.13
CA VAL A 54 2.15 -2.66 0.74
C VAL A 54 0.63 -2.58 0.81
N ALA A 55 -0.07 -2.60 -0.32
CA ALA A 55 -1.51 -2.60 -0.39
C ALA A 55 -2.10 -3.81 0.33
N SER A 56 -1.56 -5.02 0.11
CA SER A 56 -2.02 -6.24 0.80
C SER A 56 -1.86 -6.15 2.32
N ILE A 57 -0.71 -5.67 2.80
CA ILE A 57 -0.47 -5.46 4.24
C ILE A 57 -1.42 -4.40 4.79
N VAL A 58 -1.56 -3.27 4.09
CA VAL A 58 -2.45 -2.18 4.48
C VAL A 58 -3.90 -2.65 4.53
N THR A 59 -4.42 -3.28 3.47
CA THR A 59 -5.83 -3.67 3.39
C THR A 59 -6.19 -4.84 4.30
N SER A 60 -5.23 -5.72 4.61
CA SER A 60 -5.52 -6.95 5.37
C SER A 60 -5.19 -6.83 6.86
N SER A 61 -4.16 -6.05 7.23
CA SER A 61 -3.65 -6.00 8.60
C SER A 61 -3.85 -4.66 9.30
N ILE A 62 -3.92 -3.56 8.56
CA ILE A 62 -3.96 -2.20 9.14
C ILE A 62 -5.35 -1.58 8.98
N GLN A 63 -5.79 -1.37 7.74
CA GLN A 63 -7.02 -0.66 7.39
C GLN A 63 -8.29 -1.22 8.07
N PRO A 64 -8.50 -2.55 8.20
CA PRO A 64 -9.71 -3.07 8.85
C PRO A 64 -9.86 -2.63 10.30
N LEU A 65 -8.75 -2.38 11.00
CA LEU A 65 -8.74 -1.93 12.39
C LEU A 65 -8.82 -0.41 12.49
N HIS A 66 -8.57 0.32 11.40
CA HIS A 66 -8.83 1.74 11.31
C HIS A 66 -10.33 2.04 11.08
N MET A 67 -11.11 1.08 10.56
CA MET A 67 -12.54 1.25 10.33
C MET A 67 -13.35 1.32 11.64
N LEU A 68 -14.06 2.43 11.84
CA LEU A 68 -14.86 2.70 13.03
C LEU A 68 -15.93 1.63 13.31
N SER A 69 -16.53 1.06 12.27
CA SER A 69 -17.53 -0.01 12.40
C SER A 69 -16.94 -1.26 13.06
N ASN A 70 -15.77 -1.69 12.61
CA ASN A 70 -15.10 -2.88 13.11
C ASN A 70 -14.64 -2.68 14.56
N LEU A 71 -14.11 -1.49 14.88
CA LEU A 71 -13.73 -1.17 16.26
C LEU A 71 -14.94 -1.09 17.19
N LYS A 72 -16.04 -0.46 16.77
CA LYS A 72 -17.27 -0.45 17.58
C LYS A 72 -17.77 -1.87 17.85
N TYR A 73 -17.70 -2.75 16.86
CA TYR A 73 -18.05 -4.15 17.02
C TYR A 73 -17.13 -4.87 18.02
N LEU A 74 -15.80 -4.67 17.93
CA LEU A 74 -14.86 -5.25 18.90
C LEU A 74 -15.10 -4.72 20.32
N VAL A 75 -15.29 -3.41 20.49
CA VAL A 75 -15.62 -2.82 21.80
C VAL A 75 -16.88 -3.44 22.40
N GLN A 76 -17.91 -3.71 21.59
CA GLN A 76 -19.13 -4.39 22.06
C GLN A 76 -18.88 -5.84 22.50
N LYS A 77 -17.89 -6.54 21.92
CA LYS A 77 -17.62 -7.95 22.19
C LYS A 77 -16.63 -8.17 23.33
N VAL A 78 -15.57 -7.38 23.40
CA VAL A 78 -14.44 -7.59 24.31
C VAL A 78 -14.15 -6.40 25.23
N GLY A 79 -14.91 -5.32 25.09
CA GLY A 79 -14.71 -4.09 25.86
C GLY A 79 -13.66 -3.15 25.25
N PRO A 80 -13.61 -1.89 25.74
CA PRO A 80 -12.80 -0.83 25.13
C PRO A 80 -11.30 -1.06 25.26
N GLN A 81 -10.83 -1.57 26.40
CA GLN A 81 -9.40 -1.77 26.66
C GLN A 81 -8.84 -2.90 25.78
N GLU A 82 -9.48 -4.06 25.80
CA GLU A 82 -9.07 -5.21 24.99
C GLU A 82 -9.16 -4.90 23.48
N SER A 83 -10.21 -4.19 23.07
CA SER A 83 -10.34 -3.75 21.68
C SER A 83 -9.23 -2.80 21.24
N LEU A 84 -8.77 -1.92 22.13
CA LEU A 84 -7.67 -0.99 21.83
C LEU A 84 -6.35 -1.73 21.71
N LEU A 85 -6.05 -2.61 22.67
CA LEU A 85 -4.83 -3.43 22.66
C LEU A 85 -4.75 -4.31 21.41
N PHE A 86 -5.87 -4.95 21.05
CA PHE A 86 -5.96 -5.76 19.84
C PHE A 86 -5.69 -4.94 18.58
N ALA A 87 -6.26 -3.72 18.49
CA ALA A 87 -6.03 -2.85 17.35
C ALA A 87 -4.56 -2.43 17.24
N GLN A 88 -3.97 -1.95 18.35
CA GLN A 88 -2.56 -1.54 18.42
C GLN A 88 -1.62 -2.67 18.00
N THR A 89 -1.76 -3.86 18.60
CA THR A 89 -0.88 -5.00 18.34
C THR A 89 -0.89 -5.43 16.87
N ASN A 90 -2.04 -5.42 16.22
CA ASN A 90 -2.14 -5.84 14.82
C ASN A 90 -1.69 -4.75 13.84
N VAL A 91 -1.96 -3.47 14.15
CA VAL A 91 -1.46 -2.34 13.36
C VAL A 91 0.07 -2.29 13.44
N GLU A 92 0.67 -2.43 14.62
CA GLU A 92 2.13 -2.50 14.81
C GLU A 92 2.76 -3.67 14.05
N LYS A 93 2.14 -4.86 14.07
CA LYS A 93 2.59 -6.00 13.25
C LYS A 93 2.62 -5.66 11.76
N GLY A 94 1.60 -4.95 11.27
CA GLY A 94 1.53 -4.47 9.89
C GLY A 94 2.68 -3.50 9.56
N PHE A 95 2.92 -2.51 10.41
CA PHE A 95 4.03 -1.56 10.21
C PHE A 95 5.41 -2.23 10.28
N ASN A 96 5.62 -3.16 11.21
CA ASN A 96 6.87 -3.93 11.27
C ASN A 96 7.11 -4.77 9.99
N ALA A 97 6.03 -5.24 9.34
CA ALA A 97 6.15 -5.92 8.06
C ALA A 97 6.50 -4.94 6.93
N LEU A 98 5.91 -3.74 6.93
CA LEU A 98 6.26 -2.67 5.98
C LEU A 98 7.72 -2.24 6.16
N GLU A 99 8.18 -2.01 7.39
CA GLU A 99 9.57 -1.63 7.67
C GLU A 99 10.57 -2.65 7.10
N LYS A 100 10.34 -3.94 7.33
CA LYS A 100 11.18 -5.01 6.77
C LYS A 100 11.15 -5.07 5.25
N LEU A 101 10.03 -4.74 4.63
CA LEU A 101 9.86 -4.73 3.17
C LEU A 101 10.61 -3.54 2.56
N LEU A 102 10.60 -2.39 3.24
CA LEU A 102 11.15 -1.13 2.75
C LEU A 102 12.62 -0.91 3.14
N LYS A 103 13.19 -1.77 4.00
CA LYS A 103 14.55 -1.60 4.57
C LYS A 103 15.67 -1.39 3.55
N ASP A 104 15.53 -1.96 2.35
CA ASP A 104 16.55 -1.92 1.30
C ASP A 104 16.28 -0.82 0.26
N ILE A 105 15.19 -0.07 0.42
CA ILE A 105 14.84 1.07 -0.42
C ILE A 105 15.63 2.28 0.07
N ASN A 106 16.55 2.74 -0.76
CA ASN A 106 17.31 3.96 -0.50
C ASN A 106 16.58 5.14 -1.15
N GLY A 107 16.15 6.10 -0.34
CA GLY A 107 15.55 7.34 -0.83
C GLY A 107 14.74 8.07 0.23
N LYS A 108 14.13 9.19 -0.17
CA LYS A 108 13.33 10.04 0.71
C LYS A 108 11.95 9.46 1.06
N TYR A 109 11.41 8.60 0.21
CA TYR A 109 10.07 8.04 0.25
C TYR A 109 10.11 6.51 0.32
N ALA A 110 8.95 5.89 0.58
CA ALA A 110 8.83 4.43 0.60
C ALA A 110 9.08 3.80 -0.77
N SER A 111 9.10 4.60 -1.83
CA SER A 111 9.41 4.20 -3.20
C SER A 111 10.72 4.80 -3.74
N GLY A 112 11.63 5.25 -2.88
CA GLY A 112 12.90 5.84 -3.29
C GLY A 112 12.86 7.36 -3.28
N ASP A 113 13.36 8.03 -4.33
CA ASP A 113 13.50 9.50 -4.33
C ASP A 113 12.25 10.25 -4.82
N GLU A 114 11.29 9.54 -5.40
CA GLU A 114 10.03 10.09 -5.89
C GLU A 114 8.83 9.44 -5.20
N VAL A 115 7.71 10.17 -5.14
CA VAL A 115 6.48 9.73 -4.50
C VAL A 115 5.70 8.84 -5.45
N TYR A 116 5.34 7.65 -4.99
CA TYR A 116 4.47 6.73 -5.72
C TYR A 116 3.33 6.21 -4.84
N MET A 117 2.55 5.28 -5.39
CA MET A 117 1.33 4.80 -4.75
C MET A 117 1.57 4.16 -3.37
N ALA A 118 2.75 3.58 -3.12
CA ALA A 118 3.11 3.04 -1.81
C ALA A 118 3.04 4.13 -0.72
N ASP A 119 3.58 5.32 -1.00
CA ASP A 119 3.50 6.47 -0.08
C ASP A 119 2.06 6.94 0.12
N VAL A 120 1.27 6.98 -0.96
CA VAL A 120 -0.14 7.40 -0.92
C VAL A 120 -0.96 6.45 -0.04
N PHE A 121 -0.71 5.15 -0.09
CA PHE A 121 -1.36 4.18 0.78
C PHE A 121 -0.89 4.28 2.23
N MET A 122 0.40 4.53 2.46
CA MET A 122 1.01 4.56 3.78
C MET A 122 0.67 5.81 4.59
N ALA A 123 0.72 7.00 3.97
CA ALA A 123 0.51 8.28 4.64
C ALA A 123 -0.77 8.34 5.53
N PRO A 124 -1.98 7.96 5.04
CA PRO A 124 -3.16 7.96 5.89
C PRO A 124 -3.10 6.90 7.01
N GLN A 125 -2.41 5.77 6.80
CA GLN A 125 -2.28 4.77 7.87
C GLN A 125 -1.40 5.27 9.00
N ILE A 126 -0.27 5.92 8.69
CA ILE A 126 0.65 6.49 9.68
C ILE A 126 -0.06 7.56 10.49
N ALA A 127 -0.79 8.47 9.81
CA ALA A 127 -1.56 9.51 10.49
C ALA A 127 -2.59 8.93 11.47
N VAL A 128 -3.35 7.92 11.06
CA VAL A 128 -4.34 7.29 11.93
C VAL A 128 -3.67 6.55 13.10
N ALA A 129 -2.57 5.83 12.86
CA ALA A 129 -1.80 5.14 13.89
C ALA A 129 -1.34 6.09 15.01
N MET A 130 -0.73 7.21 14.65
CA MET A 130 -0.25 8.22 15.60
C MET A 130 -1.42 8.94 16.30
N GLN A 131 -2.39 9.44 15.54
CA GLN A 131 -3.43 10.30 16.09
C GLN A 131 -4.42 9.52 16.96
N ARG A 132 -4.82 8.32 16.52
CA ARG A 132 -5.91 7.55 17.11
C ARG A 132 -5.43 6.47 18.06
N PHE A 133 -4.42 5.72 17.67
CA PHE A 133 -3.92 4.60 18.46
C PHE A 133 -2.71 4.95 19.31
N LYS A 134 -2.17 6.18 19.17
CA LYS A 134 -1.02 6.66 19.93
C LYS A 134 0.21 5.75 19.79
N ILE A 135 0.33 5.09 18.63
CA ILE A 135 1.49 4.29 18.27
C ILE A 135 2.63 5.24 17.91
N ASP A 136 3.82 4.97 18.44
CA ASP A 136 5.03 5.72 18.13
C ASP A 136 5.63 5.22 16.81
N MET A 137 5.85 6.15 15.88
CA MET A 137 6.29 5.89 14.52
C MET A 137 7.69 6.46 14.22
N ILE A 138 8.39 7.00 15.22
CA ILE A 138 9.65 7.78 15.05
C ILE A 138 10.86 7.07 15.71
N ASN A 139 10.72 5.81 16.12
CA ASN A 139 11.85 5.05 16.67
C ASN A 139 12.86 4.64 15.61
#